data_AF-A0A4R4KDI9-F1
#
_entry.id   AF-A0A4R4KDI9-F1
#
_cell.length_a   1.000
_cell.length_b   1.000
_cell.length_c   1.000
_cell.angle_alpha   90.00
_cell.angle_beta   90.00
_cell.angle_gamma   90.00
#
_symmetry.space_group_name_H-M   'P 1'
#
loop_
_entity.id
_entity.type
_entity.pdbx_description
1 polymer ?
#
loop_
_entity_poly.entity_id
_entity_poly.type
_entity_poly.pdbx_seq_one_letter_code
_entity_poly.pdbx_strand_id
1 'polypeptide(L)'
;MKTTLKTDITVKEICEGFVYNELEGKGLFGLSGKLTIQPEYQRNYIYADGKRDVAVIQSILKGYPLGLIYFNKIDDENLEVLDGQQRITSIGRYVTNKFAVKDEHGMEQYFSSIAAEKRQKILDAKLLIYECEGEEFEIKEWFRTINIAGVPLNEQELNNAVFSGPFVTLCKEEFSNSQNAMNQKRAAYIKGTVNRQDYLECALNWVSKGNIVDYMSRHRFDNDIRELKNYFNSVIDWASTLFIDVEREMCGLEWGRLYETYHKKAYDPKKVSAEVKKLYGDPSVKSRKGVFEYILGGSIDAKLLDIRIFEDSTKKAVYAQQKAKAEKNGVSNCPLCAIGHDANKTKIWSLGDMDADHVTAWSKGGSTDAKNCEMLCKTHNRAKGNR
;
A
#
# COMPACT_ATOMS: atom_id res chain seq x y z
N MET A 1 16.54 11.64 -30.64
CA MET A 1 16.10 10.23 -30.75
C MET A 1 15.80 9.84 -32.19
N LYS A 2 16.40 8.74 -32.67
CA LYS A 2 16.10 8.08 -33.95
C LYS A 2 15.23 6.86 -33.69
N THR A 3 14.31 6.54 -34.60
CA THR A 3 13.44 5.36 -34.48
C THR A 3 13.36 4.59 -35.80
N THR A 4 13.37 3.27 -35.72
CA THR A 4 13.27 2.36 -36.88
C THR A 4 12.17 1.34 -36.62
N LEU A 5 11.16 1.27 -37.50
CA LEU A 5 10.08 0.29 -37.38
C LEU A 5 10.51 -1.07 -37.95
N LYS A 6 10.40 -2.11 -37.12
CA LYS A 6 10.54 -3.53 -37.47
C LYS A 6 9.15 -4.17 -37.46
N THR A 7 8.84 -4.94 -38.51
CA THR A 7 7.53 -5.60 -38.68
C THR A 7 7.66 -7.07 -39.07
N ASP A 8 8.89 -7.54 -39.16
CA ASP A 8 9.31 -8.88 -39.58
C ASP A 8 9.58 -9.79 -38.39
N ILE A 9 9.89 -9.23 -37.22
CA ILE A 9 10.18 -10.01 -36.00
C ILE A 9 8.93 -10.74 -35.51
N THR A 10 9.06 -12.05 -35.38
CA THR A 10 8.02 -12.97 -34.92
C THR A 10 8.12 -13.26 -33.41
N VAL A 11 7.04 -13.81 -32.84
CA VAL A 11 7.05 -14.37 -31.48
C VAL A 11 8.12 -15.44 -31.32
N LYS A 12 8.31 -16.30 -32.33
CA LYS A 12 9.35 -17.34 -32.32
C LYS A 12 10.74 -16.74 -32.11
N GLU A 13 11.08 -15.70 -32.88
CA GLU A 13 12.37 -15.04 -32.79
C GLU A 13 12.54 -14.33 -31.45
N ILE A 14 11.56 -13.53 -31.02
CA ILE A 14 11.60 -12.86 -29.70
C ILE A 14 11.84 -13.85 -28.55
N CYS A 15 11.19 -15.01 -28.61
CA CYS A 15 11.27 -16.01 -27.56
C CYS A 15 12.46 -16.97 -27.71
N GLU A 16 13.27 -16.83 -28.75
CA GLU A 16 14.49 -17.62 -28.89
C GLU A 16 15.46 -17.26 -27.76
N GLY A 17 15.98 -18.27 -27.06
CA GLY A 17 16.79 -18.06 -25.87
C GLY A 17 16.04 -17.40 -24.70
N PHE A 18 14.69 -17.47 -24.67
CA PHE A 18 13.92 -16.87 -23.59
C PHE A 18 14.29 -17.46 -22.23
N VAL A 19 14.67 -16.59 -21.29
CA VAL A 19 14.96 -16.98 -19.91
C VAL A 19 14.00 -16.27 -18.96
N TYR A 20 13.37 -17.03 -18.08
CA TYR A 20 12.52 -16.52 -17.00
C TYR A 20 13.08 -16.96 -15.65
N ASN A 21 13.39 -15.99 -14.80
CA ASN A 21 13.76 -16.24 -13.41
C ASN A 21 12.50 -16.33 -12.58
N GLU A 22 12.12 -17.54 -12.13
CA GLU A 22 10.94 -17.75 -11.29
C GLU A 22 11.09 -17.15 -9.90
N LEU A 23 12.30 -17.15 -9.34
CA LEU A 23 12.58 -16.60 -8.01
C LEU A 23 12.35 -15.09 -8.00
N GLU A 24 12.75 -14.39 -9.05
CA GLU A 24 12.57 -12.93 -9.18
C GLU A 24 11.28 -12.55 -9.90
N GLY A 25 10.59 -13.51 -10.52
CA GLY A 25 9.43 -13.26 -11.38
C GLY A 25 9.76 -12.46 -12.64
N LYS A 26 10.99 -12.56 -13.15
CA LYS A 26 11.59 -11.65 -14.13
C LYS A 26 11.89 -12.33 -15.47
N GLY A 27 11.49 -11.70 -16.58
CA GLY A 27 11.96 -12.07 -17.92
C GLY A 27 13.35 -11.49 -18.15
N LEU A 28 14.36 -12.34 -18.30
CA LEU A 28 15.75 -11.90 -18.40
C LEU A 28 16.14 -11.58 -19.83
N PHE A 29 16.12 -12.59 -20.70
CA PHE A 29 16.66 -12.50 -22.05
C PHE A 29 15.69 -13.02 -23.11
N GLY A 30 15.84 -12.55 -24.35
CA GLY A 30 15.18 -13.03 -25.57
C GLY A 30 16.06 -12.73 -26.79
N LEU A 31 15.57 -13.01 -28.01
CA LEU A 31 16.34 -12.86 -29.25
C LEU A 31 17.75 -13.49 -29.16
N SER A 32 17.85 -14.70 -28.60
CA SER A 32 19.11 -15.44 -28.40
C SER A 32 20.16 -14.68 -27.59
N GLY A 33 19.72 -13.93 -26.57
CA GLY A 33 20.57 -13.15 -25.68
C GLY A 33 20.76 -11.68 -26.08
N LYS A 34 20.30 -11.29 -27.29
CA LYS A 34 20.40 -9.91 -27.78
C LYS A 34 19.41 -8.95 -27.12
N LEU A 35 18.29 -9.45 -26.60
CA LEU A 35 17.26 -8.64 -25.96
C LEU A 35 17.26 -8.85 -24.46
N THR A 36 17.52 -7.79 -23.71
CA THR A 36 17.20 -7.73 -22.27
C THR A 36 15.73 -7.36 -22.11
N ILE A 37 14.92 -8.31 -21.65
CA ILE A 37 13.45 -8.16 -21.60
C ILE A 37 13.02 -7.24 -20.46
N GLN A 38 13.68 -7.36 -19.31
CA GLN A 38 13.41 -6.51 -18.15
C GLN A 38 14.72 -5.88 -17.69
N PRO A 39 15.16 -4.80 -18.34
CA PRO A 39 16.28 -4.00 -17.86
C PRO A 39 15.98 -3.42 -16.48
N GLU A 40 17.00 -2.90 -15.83
CA GLU A 40 16.93 -2.53 -14.41
C GLU A 40 15.83 -1.49 -14.10
N TYR A 41 15.68 -0.49 -14.97
CA TYR A 41 14.69 0.59 -14.83
C TYR A 41 13.24 0.15 -15.03
N GLN A 42 13.00 -1.07 -15.52
CA GLN A 42 11.64 -1.58 -15.71
C GLN A 42 11.02 -2.07 -14.40
N ARG A 43 9.71 -1.90 -14.27
CA ARG A 43 8.93 -2.44 -13.14
C ARG A 43 8.86 -3.96 -13.18
N ASN A 44 8.41 -4.55 -12.08
CA ASN A 44 8.19 -5.99 -12.01
C ASN A 44 7.13 -6.46 -13.00
N TYR A 45 7.16 -7.76 -13.30
CA TYR A 45 6.09 -8.36 -14.09
C TYR A 45 4.80 -8.42 -13.27
N ILE A 46 3.77 -7.69 -13.70
CA ILE A 46 2.49 -7.53 -12.99
C ILE A 46 1.30 -8.17 -13.72
N TYR A 47 1.54 -8.82 -14.87
CA TYR A 47 0.49 -9.52 -15.63
C TYR A 47 0.26 -10.95 -15.18
N ALA A 48 1.03 -11.46 -14.21
CA ALA A 48 0.87 -12.79 -13.58
C ALA A 48 -0.39 -12.90 -12.71
N ASP A 49 -1.54 -12.40 -13.18
CA ASP A 49 -2.83 -12.42 -12.48
C ASP A 49 -3.82 -13.44 -13.07
N GLY A 50 -3.38 -14.22 -14.07
CA GLY A 50 -4.21 -15.20 -14.77
C GLY A 50 -5.28 -14.57 -15.67
N LYS A 51 -5.24 -13.25 -15.88
CA LYS A 51 -6.20 -12.51 -16.71
C LYS A 51 -5.48 -11.78 -17.83
N ARG A 52 -4.50 -10.93 -17.50
CA ARG A 52 -3.80 -10.08 -18.47
C ARG A 52 -2.81 -10.85 -19.31
N ASP A 53 -2.05 -11.75 -18.69
CA ASP A 53 -1.15 -12.68 -19.41
C ASP A 53 -1.93 -13.60 -20.36
N VAL A 54 -3.06 -14.14 -19.90
CA VAL A 54 -4.00 -14.91 -20.74
C VAL A 54 -4.56 -14.07 -21.90
N ALA A 55 -4.97 -12.82 -21.64
CA ALA A 55 -5.51 -11.93 -22.67
C ALA A 55 -4.52 -11.62 -23.80
N VAL A 56 -3.21 -11.54 -23.50
CA VAL A 56 -2.16 -11.38 -24.52
C VAL A 56 -2.17 -12.57 -25.48
N ILE A 57 -2.18 -13.79 -24.95
CA ILE A 57 -2.19 -15.01 -25.78
C ILE A 57 -3.49 -15.14 -26.56
N GLN A 58 -4.63 -14.84 -25.95
CA GLN A 58 -5.92 -14.83 -26.63
C GLN A 58 -5.96 -13.80 -27.77
N SER A 59 -5.32 -12.64 -27.61
CA SER A 59 -5.24 -11.63 -28.66
C SER A 59 -4.45 -12.15 -29.86
N ILE A 60 -3.32 -12.82 -29.64
CA ILE A 60 -2.56 -13.49 -30.71
C ILE A 60 -3.42 -14.53 -31.42
N LEU A 61 -4.09 -15.41 -30.65
CA LEU A 61 -4.93 -16.47 -31.21
C LEU A 61 -6.11 -15.91 -32.03
N LYS A 62 -6.62 -14.73 -31.69
CA LYS A 62 -7.65 -14.02 -32.46
C LYS A 62 -7.11 -13.20 -33.63
N GLY A 63 -5.78 -13.06 -33.75
CA GLY A 63 -5.14 -12.22 -34.77
C GLY A 63 -5.27 -10.72 -34.50
N TYR A 64 -5.51 -10.33 -33.24
CA TYR A 64 -5.58 -8.93 -32.85
C TYR A 64 -4.18 -8.34 -32.66
N PRO A 65 -3.97 -7.07 -33.02
CA PRO A 65 -2.69 -6.42 -32.81
C PRO A 65 -2.39 -6.34 -31.31
N LEU A 66 -1.18 -6.74 -30.92
CA LEU A 66 -0.73 -6.65 -29.53
C LEU A 66 -0.37 -5.22 -29.10
N GLY A 67 -0.40 -4.26 -30.02
CA GLY A 67 0.08 -2.89 -29.84
C GLY A 67 1.58 -2.77 -30.15
N LEU A 68 2.05 -1.53 -30.27
CA LEU A 68 3.46 -1.21 -30.50
C LEU A 68 4.31 -1.62 -29.31
N ILE A 69 5.51 -2.11 -29.58
CA ILE A 69 6.56 -2.43 -28.61
C ILE A 69 7.74 -1.50 -28.93
N TYR A 70 8.45 -1.05 -27.90
CA TYR A 70 9.59 -0.16 -28.06
C TYR A 70 10.83 -0.80 -27.47
N PHE A 71 11.91 -0.86 -28.24
CA PHE A 71 13.23 -1.26 -27.79
C PHE A 71 14.16 -0.05 -27.78
N ASN A 72 15.04 0.00 -26.80
CA ASN A 72 16.19 0.87 -26.79
C ASN A 72 17.40 0.11 -27.33
N LYS A 73 18.06 0.65 -28.34
CA LYS A 73 19.29 0.09 -28.91
C LYS A 73 20.47 0.59 -28.08
N ILE A 74 21.13 -0.33 -27.37
CA ILE A 74 22.30 -0.01 -26.53
C ILE A 74 23.55 0.03 -27.39
N ASP A 75 23.71 -0.97 -28.24
CA ASP A 75 24.76 -1.07 -29.25
C ASP A 75 24.24 -1.89 -30.45
N ASP A 76 25.12 -2.28 -31.38
CA ASP A 76 24.72 -3.01 -32.58
C ASP A 76 24.21 -4.44 -32.33
N GLU A 77 24.49 -5.02 -31.17
CA GLU A 77 24.11 -6.39 -30.81
C GLU A 77 23.08 -6.45 -29.68
N ASN A 78 23.01 -5.42 -28.83
CA ASN A 78 22.22 -5.42 -27.61
C ASN A 78 21.03 -4.44 -27.65
N LEU A 79 19.87 -4.97 -27.30
CA LEU A 79 18.60 -4.28 -27.20
C LEU A 79 18.05 -4.41 -25.78
N GLU A 80 17.34 -3.38 -25.32
CA GLU A 80 16.59 -3.40 -24.07
C GLU A 80 15.12 -3.05 -24.32
N VAL A 81 14.20 -3.68 -23.60
CA VAL A 81 12.79 -3.31 -23.71
C VAL A 81 12.52 -1.98 -23.01
N LEU A 82 12.04 -1.01 -23.78
CA LEU A 82 11.61 0.31 -23.32
C LEU A 82 10.10 0.32 -22.98
N ASP A 83 9.28 -0.32 -23.80
CA ASP A 83 7.88 -0.64 -23.51
C ASP A 83 7.45 -1.96 -24.16
N GLY A 84 6.48 -2.64 -23.55
CA GLY A 84 5.98 -3.94 -24.02
C GLY A 84 6.51 -5.13 -23.23
N GLN A 85 7.33 -4.90 -22.20
CA GLN A 85 7.90 -5.93 -21.33
C GLN A 85 6.83 -6.92 -20.83
N GLN A 86 5.69 -6.41 -20.37
CA GLN A 86 4.61 -7.25 -19.83
C GLN A 86 4.02 -8.18 -20.90
N ARG A 87 3.92 -7.72 -22.15
CA ARG A 87 3.42 -8.52 -23.27
C ARG A 87 4.46 -9.57 -23.67
N ILE A 88 5.71 -9.18 -23.88
CA ILE A 88 6.81 -10.09 -24.23
C ILE A 88 6.98 -11.18 -23.17
N THR A 89 7.00 -10.80 -21.89
CA THR A 89 7.13 -11.76 -20.78
C THR A 89 5.95 -12.72 -20.72
N SER A 90 4.72 -12.26 -20.99
CA SER A 90 3.54 -13.14 -21.04
C SER A 90 3.65 -14.17 -22.17
N ILE A 91 4.11 -13.74 -23.35
CA ILE A 91 4.35 -14.61 -24.50
C ILE A 91 5.42 -15.64 -24.16
N GLY A 92 6.60 -15.20 -23.69
CA GLY A 92 7.71 -16.06 -23.29
C GLY A 92 7.32 -17.10 -22.23
N ARG A 93 6.58 -16.68 -21.19
CA ARG A 93 6.05 -17.57 -20.16
C ARG A 93 5.09 -18.62 -20.74
N TYR A 94 4.23 -18.25 -21.68
CA TYR A 94 3.29 -19.19 -22.29
C TYR A 94 4.01 -20.22 -23.16
N VAL A 95 4.89 -19.77 -24.07
CA VAL A 95 5.62 -20.68 -24.99
C VAL A 95 6.55 -21.65 -24.24
N THR A 96 6.96 -21.29 -23.01
CA THR A 96 7.73 -22.15 -22.10
C THR A 96 6.87 -22.91 -21.09
N ASN A 97 5.54 -23.01 -21.31
CA ASN A 97 4.58 -23.76 -20.51
C ASN A 97 4.47 -23.31 -19.03
N LYS A 98 4.77 -22.05 -18.70
CA LYS A 98 4.67 -21.54 -17.32
C LYS A 98 3.24 -21.28 -16.86
N PHE A 99 2.28 -21.20 -17.77
CA PHE A 99 0.85 -21.12 -17.48
C PHE A 99 0.01 -21.65 -18.65
N ALA A 100 -1.27 -21.93 -18.38
CA ALA A 100 -2.24 -22.40 -19.37
C ALA A 100 -3.23 -21.29 -19.74
N VAL A 101 -3.78 -21.37 -20.96
CA VAL A 101 -4.89 -20.50 -21.42
C VAL A 101 -6.14 -21.33 -21.64
N LYS A 102 -7.30 -20.75 -21.33
CA LYS A 102 -8.57 -21.42 -21.56
C LYS A 102 -8.95 -21.40 -23.04
N ASP A 103 -9.38 -22.54 -23.55
CA ASP A 103 -9.96 -22.66 -24.88
C ASP A 103 -11.44 -22.24 -24.91
N GLU A 104 -12.07 -22.44 -26.06
CA GLU A 104 -13.47 -22.10 -26.34
C GLU A 104 -14.47 -22.88 -25.47
N HIS A 105 -14.04 -23.99 -24.87
CA HIS A 105 -14.83 -24.83 -23.96
C HIS A 105 -14.46 -24.59 -22.49
N GLY A 106 -13.57 -23.64 -22.20
CA GLY A 106 -13.12 -23.31 -20.85
C GLY A 106 -12.06 -24.27 -20.31
N MET A 107 -11.52 -25.18 -21.13
CA MET A 107 -10.48 -26.14 -20.73
C MET A 107 -9.10 -25.48 -20.79
N GLU A 108 -8.28 -25.75 -19.79
CA GLU A 108 -6.91 -25.22 -19.70
C GLU A 108 -5.99 -25.94 -20.70
N GLN A 109 -5.32 -25.15 -21.54
CA GLN A 109 -4.38 -25.61 -22.55
C GLN A 109 -3.02 -24.95 -22.35
N TYR A 110 -1.98 -25.78 -22.25
CA TYR A 110 -0.60 -25.33 -22.29
C TYR A 110 -0.13 -25.20 -23.73
N PHE A 111 0.96 -24.45 -23.95
CA PHE A 111 1.54 -24.30 -25.28
C PHE A 111 1.95 -25.64 -25.92
N SER A 112 2.38 -26.61 -25.12
CA SER A 112 2.69 -27.96 -25.60
C SER A 112 1.45 -28.80 -25.95
N SER A 113 0.30 -28.56 -25.32
CA SER A 113 -0.91 -29.39 -25.45
C SER A 113 -1.92 -28.86 -26.48
N ILE A 114 -1.89 -27.57 -26.78
CA ILE A 114 -2.78 -26.94 -27.76
C ILE A 114 -2.51 -27.46 -29.19
N ALA A 115 -3.54 -27.46 -30.05
CA ALA A 115 -3.46 -27.88 -31.45
C ALA A 115 -2.27 -27.26 -32.22
N ALA A 116 -1.64 -28.05 -33.08
CA ALA A 116 -0.44 -27.66 -33.82
C ALA A 116 -0.62 -26.37 -34.63
N GLU A 117 -1.77 -26.19 -35.26
CA GLU A 117 -2.11 -24.97 -36.01
C GLU A 117 -2.13 -23.72 -35.12
N LYS A 118 -2.71 -23.83 -33.93
CA LYS A 118 -2.74 -22.73 -32.96
C LYS A 118 -1.34 -22.43 -32.40
N ARG A 119 -0.49 -23.45 -32.21
CA ARG A 119 0.93 -23.24 -31.85
C ARG A 119 1.67 -22.48 -32.93
N GLN A 120 1.52 -22.91 -34.18
CA GLN A 120 2.17 -22.25 -35.33
C GLN A 120 1.69 -20.81 -35.48
N LYS A 121 0.37 -20.57 -35.34
CA LYS A 121 -0.21 -19.22 -35.34
C LYS A 121 0.40 -18.31 -34.26
N ILE A 122 0.69 -18.84 -33.08
CA ILE A 122 1.35 -18.07 -32.02
C ILE A 122 2.79 -17.75 -32.40
N LEU A 123 3.55 -18.75 -32.84
CA LEU A 123 4.97 -18.60 -33.18
C LEU A 123 5.19 -17.63 -34.35
N ASP A 124 4.32 -17.67 -35.36
CA ASP A 124 4.40 -16.85 -36.57
C ASP A 124 3.81 -15.44 -36.39
N ALA A 125 3.21 -15.15 -35.23
CA ALA A 125 2.64 -13.85 -34.97
C ALA A 125 3.74 -12.78 -35.03
N LYS A 126 3.57 -11.82 -35.94
CA LYS A 126 4.48 -10.69 -36.13
C LYS A 126 4.23 -9.62 -35.09
N LEU A 127 5.31 -9.05 -34.56
CA LEU A 127 5.28 -7.98 -33.58
C LEU A 127 5.64 -6.66 -34.26
N LEU A 128 4.97 -5.58 -33.84
CA LEU A 128 5.26 -4.23 -34.32
C LEU A 128 6.21 -3.58 -33.32
N ILE A 129 7.48 -3.42 -33.72
CA ILE A 129 8.55 -3.01 -32.81
C ILE A 129 9.24 -1.76 -33.36
N TYR A 130 9.34 -0.72 -32.54
CA TYR A 130 10.25 0.40 -32.81
C TYR A 130 11.57 0.16 -32.09
N GLU A 131 12.67 0.09 -32.84
CA GLU A 131 14.01 0.22 -32.30
C GLU A 131 14.36 1.71 -32.21
N CYS A 132 14.59 2.19 -30.99
CA CYS A 132 14.91 3.57 -30.68
C CYS A 132 16.39 3.71 -30.30
N GLU A 133 17.01 4.79 -30.73
CA GLU A 133 18.40 5.14 -30.41
C GLU A 133 18.45 6.63 -30.03
N GLY A 134 19.10 6.96 -28.92
CA GLY A 134 19.20 8.33 -28.43
C GLY A 134 20.00 8.45 -27.15
N GLU A 135 20.18 9.69 -26.68
CA GLU A 135 20.87 9.97 -25.42
C GLU A 135 20.06 9.46 -24.23
N GLU A 136 20.72 9.15 -23.09
CA GLU A 136 20.06 8.61 -21.88
C GLU A 136 18.86 9.47 -21.43
N PHE A 137 18.99 10.80 -21.50
CA PHE A 137 17.90 11.71 -21.11
C PHE A 137 16.70 11.62 -22.06
N GLU A 138 16.92 11.46 -23.37
CA GLU A 138 15.85 11.31 -24.34
C GLU A 138 15.10 10.00 -24.12
N ILE A 139 15.83 8.90 -23.90
CA ILE A 139 15.26 7.58 -23.62
C ILE A 139 14.43 7.60 -22.34
N LYS A 140 14.89 8.28 -21.28
CA LYS A 140 14.14 8.44 -20.02
C LYS A 140 12.86 9.25 -20.18
N GLU A 141 12.90 10.37 -20.91
CA GLU A 141 11.69 11.18 -21.18
C GLU A 141 10.69 10.42 -22.06
N TRP A 142 11.18 9.65 -23.02
CA TRP A 142 10.34 8.78 -23.84
C TRP A 142 9.71 7.66 -23.02
N PHE A 143 10.48 7.02 -22.14
CA PHE A 143 9.98 6.01 -21.21
C PHE A 143 8.81 6.55 -20.38
N ARG A 144 8.92 7.78 -19.86
CA ARG A 144 7.82 8.44 -19.15
C ARG A 144 6.60 8.63 -20.05
N THR A 145 6.81 9.11 -21.27
CA THR A 145 5.75 9.43 -22.23
C THR A 145 4.95 8.19 -22.64
N ILE A 146 5.61 7.08 -22.98
CA ILE A 146 4.94 5.87 -23.44
C ILE A 146 4.21 5.12 -22.32
N ASN A 147 4.70 5.22 -21.08
CA ASN A 147 4.07 4.58 -19.91
C ASN A 147 2.83 5.34 -19.38
N ILE A 148 2.39 6.41 -20.05
CA ILE A 148 1.12 7.09 -19.75
C ILE A 148 -0.08 6.20 -20.15
N ALA A 149 0.06 5.42 -21.23
CA ALA A 149 -1.01 4.55 -21.70
C ALA A 149 -0.97 3.18 -21.00
N GLY A 150 -2.11 2.72 -20.47
CA GLY A 150 -2.23 1.43 -19.78
C GLY A 150 -2.24 1.57 -18.26
N VAL A 151 -1.55 0.65 -17.55
CA VAL A 151 -1.40 0.75 -16.08
C VAL A 151 -0.22 1.68 -15.80
N PRO A 152 -0.43 2.92 -15.34
CA PRO A 152 0.64 3.88 -15.15
C PRO A 152 1.64 3.39 -14.09
N LEU A 153 2.88 3.82 -14.24
CA LEU A 153 3.91 3.66 -13.21
C LEU A 153 3.52 4.48 -11.97
N ASN A 154 3.70 3.93 -10.78
CA ASN A 154 3.62 4.73 -9.55
C ASN A 154 4.92 5.55 -9.38
N GLU A 155 4.92 6.44 -8.38
CA GLU A 155 6.06 7.34 -8.15
C GLU A 155 7.36 6.58 -7.87
N GLN A 156 7.31 5.49 -7.09
CA GLN A 156 8.50 4.70 -6.81
C GLN A 156 9.02 3.93 -8.03
N GLU A 157 8.13 3.39 -8.88
CA GLU A 157 8.49 2.76 -10.15
C GLU A 157 9.19 3.77 -11.09
N LEU A 158 8.72 5.03 -11.11
CA LEU A 158 9.38 6.11 -11.85
C LEU A 158 10.74 6.49 -11.25
N ASN A 159 10.82 6.63 -9.92
CA ASN A 159 12.07 6.95 -9.23
C ASN A 159 13.14 5.87 -9.49
N ASN A 160 12.76 4.59 -9.42
CA ASN A 160 13.67 3.48 -9.73
C ASN A 160 14.18 3.52 -11.17
N ALA A 161 13.37 3.98 -12.13
CA ALA A 161 13.82 4.15 -13.51
C ALA A 161 14.83 5.29 -13.66
N VAL A 162 14.57 6.44 -13.00
CA VAL A 162 15.44 7.63 -13.03
C VAL A 162 16.79 7.35 -12.37
N PHE A 163 16.77 6.71 -11.20
CA PHE A 163 17.93 6.42 -10.35
C PHE A 163 18.44 4.98 -10.48
N SER A 164 18.19 4.33 -11.62
CA SER A 164 18.71 2.99 -11.92
C SER A 164 20.23 2.91 -11.74
N GLY A 165 20.70 1.80 -11.15
CA GLY A 165 22.08 1.56 -10.76
C GLY A 165 22.17 0.51 -9.64
N PRO A 166 23.37 -0.01 -9.32
CA PRO A 166 23.55 -1.17 -8.44
C PRO A 166 22.73 -1.16 -7.14
N PHE A 167 22.56 0.01 -6.53
CA PHE A 167 21.74 0.20 -5.35
C PHE A 167 20.26 -0.15 -5.55
N VAL A 168 19.64 0.34 -6.63
CA VAL A 168 18.23 0.05 -6.96
C VAL A 168 18.04 -1.43 -7.29
N THR A 169 19.00 -2.05 -7.98
CA THR A 169 19.01 -3.51 -8.21
C THR A 169 18.91 -4.27 -6.89
N LEU A 170 19.84 -4.03 -5.96
CA LEU A 170 19.85 -4.69 -4.65
C LEU A 170 18.58 -4.40 -3.84
N CYS A 171 18.09 -3.17 -3.90
CA CYS A 171 16.82 -2.76 -3.27
C CYS A 171 15.63 -3.57 -3.80
N LYS A 172 15.54 -3.77 -5.11
CA LYS A 172 14.45 -4.53 -5.74
C LYS A 172 14.53 -6.01 -5.38
N GLU A 173 15.73 -6.59 -5.34
CA GLU A 173 15.94 -7.97 -4.89
C GLU A 173 15.44 -8.19 -3.45
N GLU A 174 15.69 -7.24 -2.55
CA GLU A 174 15.30 -7.35 -1.13
C GLU A 174 13.83 -7.01 -0.88
N PHE A 175 13.30 -5.95 -1.50
CA PHE A 175 12.00 -5.37 -1.15
C PHE A 175 10.92 -5.54 -2.21
N SER A 176 11.30 -5.92 -3.44
CA SER A 176 10.37 -6.10 -4.57
C SER A 176 10.31 -7.53 -5.08
N ASN A 177 10.99 -8.48 -4.44
CA ASN A 177 10.87 -9.90 -4.76
C ASN A 177 9.66 -10.54 -4.05
N SER A 178 8.64 -10.95 -4.81
CA SER A 178 7.42 -11.58 -4.28
C SER A 178 7.66 -12.90 -3.52
N GLN A 179 8.73 -13.62 -3.83
CA GLN A 179 9.12 -14.89 -3.18
C GLN A 179 9.95 -14.67 -1.91
N ASN A 180 10.25 -13.43 -1.53
CA ASN A 180 11.01 -13.16 -0.31
C ASN A 180 10.24 -13.64 0.92
N ALA A 181 10.86 -14.52 1.72
CA ALA A 181 10.25 -15.12 2.90
C ALA A 181 9.78 -14.08 3.95
N MET A 182 10.36 -12.88 3.96
CA MET A 182 9.99 -11.82 4.91
C MET A 182 8.68 -11.12 4.53
N ASN A 183 8.16 -11.32 3.32
CA ASN A 183 6.95 -10.66 2.85
C ASN A 183 5.74 -10.95 3.73
N GLN A 184 5.61 -12.18 4.25
CA GLN A 184 4.53 -12.53 5.16
C GLN A 184 4.57 -11.69 6.45
N LYS A 185 5.75 -11.50 7.04
CA LYS A 185 5.93 -10.64 8.22
C LYS A 185 5.65 -9.18 7.88
N ARG A 186 6.22 -8.68 6.78
CA ARG A 186 6.09 -7.28 6.35
C ARG A 186 4.63 -6.90 6.04
N ALA A 187 3.83 -7.81 5.49
CA ALA A 187 2.42 -7.57 5.16
C ALA A 187 1.53 -7.22 6.36
N ALA A 188 1.92 -7.62 7.58
CA ALA A 188 1.20 -7.25 8.79
C ALA A 188 1.36 -5.76 9.16
N TYR A 189 2.42 -5.10 8.68
CA TYR A 189 2.78 -3.73 9.06
C TYR A 189 2.70 -2.76 7.89
N ILE A 190 3.04 -3.21 6.69
CA ILE A 190 3.12 -2.39 5.49
C ILE A 190 1.90 -2.63 4.61
N LYS A 191 1.20 -1.55 4.29
CA LYS A 191 0.12 -1.58 3.32
C LYS A 191 0.70 -1.47 1.92
N GLY A 192 0.40 -2.42 1.05
CA GLY A 192 0.83 -2.41 -0.34
C GLY A 192 1.15 -3.79 -0.87
N THR A 193 1.71 -3.82 -2.07
CA THR A 193 2.08 -4.99 -2.82
C THR A 193 3.55 -4.92 -3.21
N VAL A 194 4.24 -6.04 -3.03
CA VAL A 194 5.67 -6.18 -3.34
C VAL A 194 5.96 -5.88 -4.81
N ASN A 195 5.08 -6.33 -5.72
CA ASN A 195 5.26 -6.15 -7.16
C ASN A 195 5.05 -4.70 -7.65
N ARG A 196 4.37 -3.86 -6.87
CA ARG A 196 4.28 -2.40 -7.13
C ARG A 196 5.33 -1.61 -6.35
N GLN A 197 6.29 -2.30 -5.73
CA GLN A 197 7.43 -1.68 -5.03
C GLN A 197 7.02 -0.86 -3.80
N ASP A 198 5.79 -1.07 -3.28
CA ASP A 198 5.26 -0.32 -2.14
C ASP A 198 6.11 -0.55 -0.87
N TYR A 199 6.76 -1.72 -0.75
CA TYR A 199 7.63 -2.04 0.39
C TYR A 199 8.98 -1.34 0.28
N LEU A 200 9.50 -1.21 -0.94
CA LEU A 200 10.72 -0.47 -1.21
C LEU A 200 10.49 1.03 -0.98
N GLU A 201 9.38 1.57 -1.49
CA GLU A 201 8.97 2.94 -1.22
C GLU A 201 8.88 3.21 0.29
N CYS A 202 8.24 2.32 1.04
CA CYS A 202 8.15 2.44 2.49
C CYS A 202 9.53 2.41 3.17
N ALA A 203 10.42 1.51 2.76
CA ALA A 203 11.77 1.43 3.31
C ALA A 203 12.58 2.69 3.02
N LEU A 204 12.52 3.19 1.78
CA LEU A 204 13.19 4.43 1.36
C LEU A 204 12.63 5.63 2.09
N ASN A 205 11.30 5.73 2.23
CA ASN A 205 10.62 6.78 2.97
C ASN A 205 11.13 6.85 4.41
N TRP A 206 11.25 5.71 5.07
CA TRP A 206 11.68 5.60 6.45
C TRP A 206 13.14 6.03 6.64
N VAL A 207 14.08 5.45 5.88
CA VAL A 207 15.51 5.78 6.05
C VAL A 207 15.81 7.24 5.65
N SER A 208 15.11 7.76 4.64
CA SER A 208 15.29 9.14 4.13
C SER A 208 14.45 10.19 4.86
N LYS A 209 13.58 9.78 5.79
CA LYS A 209 12.62 10.64 6.48
C LYS A 209 11.75 11.45 5.51
N GLY A 210 11.28 10.78 4.46
CA GLY A 210 10.45 11.35 3.39
C GLY A 210 11.22 11.92 2.20
N ASN A 211 12.55 11.96 2.22
CA ASN A 211 13.37 12.51 1.13
C ASN A 211 13.88 11.44 0.16
N ILE A 212 12.97 10.62 -0.38
CA ILE A 212 13.29 9.44 -1.20
C ILE A 212 14.21 9.77 -2.37
N VAL A 213 13.87 10.82 -3.14
CA VAL A 213 14.58 11.22 -4.37
C VAL A 213 16.03 11.61 -4.08
N ASP A 214 16.28 12.40 -3.04
CA ASP A 214 17.63 12.81 -2.65
C ASP A 214 18.46 11.61 -2.16
N TYR A 215 17.85 10.73 -1.37
CA TYR A 215 18.50 9.50 -0.91
C TYR A 215 18.90 8.60 -2.08
N MET A 216 17.96 8.28 -2.97
CA MET A 216 18.24 7.45 -4.15
C MET A 216 19.30 8.06 -5.07
N SER A 217 19.29 9.38 -5.25
CA SER A 217 20.29 10.08 -6.06
C SER A 217 21.71 9.92 -5.51
N ARG A 218 21.89 10.05 -4.19
CA ARG A 218 23.19 9.92 -3.52
C ARG A 218 23.72 8.49 -3.51
N HIS A 219 22.82 7.52 -3.37
CA HIS A 219 23.16 6.10 -3.25
C HIS A 219 23.16 5.36 -4.60
N ARG A 220 22.85 6.01 -5.73
CA ARG A 220 22.66 5.38 -7.05
C ARG A 220 23.72 4.32 -7.42
N PHE A 221 24.99 4.58 -7.09
CA PHE A 221 26.12 3.73 -7.46
C PHE A 221 26.64 2.85 -6.30
N ASP A 222 25.96 2.84 -5.17
CA ASP A 222 26.34 2.00 -4.03
C ASP A 222 26.09 0.52 -4.35
N ASN A 223 27.03 -0.32 -3.96
CA ASN A 223 26.94 -1.78 -4.13
C ASN A 223 26.47 -2.48 -2.85
N ASP A 224 25.76 -1.75 -1.98
CA ASP A 224 25.29 -2.23 -0.69
C ASP A 224 24.01 -1.49 -0.27
N ILE A 225 23.14 -2.19 0.47
CA ILE A 225 21.87 -1.65 0.98
C ILE A 225 21.73 -1.87 2.50
N ARG A 226 22.82 -2.19 3.22
CA ARG A 226 22.79 -2.49 4.66
C ARG A 226 22.11 -1.40 5.48
N GLU A 227 22.35 -0.12 5.19
CA GLU A 227 21.71 0.98 5.92
C GLU A 227 20.17 0.90 5.79
N LEU A 228 19.67 0.92 4.55
CA LEU A 228 18.24 0.79 4.24
C LEU A 228 17.62 -0.45 4.88
N LYS A 229 18.27 -1.61 4.72
CA LYS A 229 17.80 -2.90 5.22
C LYS A 229 17.78 -2.93 6.75
N ASN A 230 18.85 -2.47 7.40
CA ASN A 230 18.95 -2.47 8.87
C ASN A 230 17.95 -1.50 9.49
N TYR A 231 17.76 -0.31 8.90
CA TYR A 231 16.77 0.64 9.38
C TYR A 231 15.37 0.05 9.29
N PHE A 232 14.98 -0.45 8.11
CA PHE A 232 13.67 -1.07 7.91
C PHE A 232 13.42 -2.23 8.89
N ASN A 233 14.40 -3.13 9.04
CA ASN A 233 14.28 -4.26 9.96
C ASN A 233 14.17 -3.79 11.41
N SER A 234 14.91 -2.76 11.82
CA SER A 234 14.82 -2.21 13.18
C SER A 234 13.42 -1.70 13.51
N VAL A 235 12.76 -1.03 12.57
CA VAL A 235 11.38 -0.55 12.73
C VAL A 235 10.41 -1.73 12.88
N ILE A 236 10.50 -2.72 11.98
CA ILE A 236 9.61 -3.90 11.99
C ILE A 236 9.85 -4.77 13.23
N ASP A 237 11.11 -4.98 13.63
CA ASP A 237 11.47 -5.79 14.78
C ASP A 237 11.06 -5.12 16.08
N TRP A 238 11.20 -3.79 16.19
CA TRP A 238 10.65 -3.03 17.31
C TRP A 238 9.13 -3.18 17.41
N ALA A 239 8.41 -2.95 16.30
CA ALA A 239 6.95 -3.06 16.29
C ALA A 239 6.46 -4.48 16.63
N SER A 240 7.09 -5.51 16.04
CA SER A 240 6.73 -6.92 16.26
C SER A 240 7.12 -7.47 17.62
N THR A 241 8.18 -6.96 18.23
CA THR A 241 8.57 -7.33 19.60
C THR A 241 7.64 -6.68 20.63
N LEU A 242 7.21 -5.45 20.35
CA LEU A 242 6.37 -4.68 21.25
C LEU A 242 4.90 -5.14 21.25
N PHE A 243 4.34 -5.36 20.05
CA PHE A 243 2.97 -5.79 19.86
C PHE A 243 2.93 -7.29 19.51
N ILE A 244 2.88 -8.11 20.55
CA ILE A 244 2.92 -9.58 20.43
C ILE A 244 1.65 -10.19 19.82
N ASP A 245 0.52 -9.46 19.86
CA ASP A 245 -0.70 -9.82 19.13
C ASP A 245 -0.74 -8.99 17.83
N VAL A 246 -0.79 -9.66 16.68
CA VAL A 246 -0.87 -8.99 15.38
C VAL A 246 -2.32 -8.71 15.02
N GLU A 247 -2.69 -7.44 15.00
CA GLU A 247 -4.02 -6.97 14.65
C GLU A 247 -4.07 -6.40 13.24
N ARG A 248 -5.22 -6.51 12.57
CA ARG A 248 -5.39 -6.08 11.17
C ARG A 248 -5.07 -4.59 10.97
N GLU A 249 -5.43 -3.77 11.95
CA GLU A 249 -5.26 -2.32 11.93
C GLU A 249 -3.81 -1.86 12.05
N MET A 250 -2.87 -2.76 12.36
CA MET A 250 -1.43 -2.51 12.34
C MET A 250 -0.89 -2.27 10.93
N CYS A 251 -1.56 -2.84 9.92
CA CYS A 251 -1.17 -2.70 8.53
C CYS A 251 -1.41 -1.27 8.03
N GLY A 252 -0.32 -0.59 7.64
CA GLY A 252 -0.34 0.76 7.12
C GLY A 252 -0.39 1.87 8.18
N LEU A 253 0.04 1.58 9.41
CA LEU A 253 0.38 2.65 10.36
C LEU A 253 1.72 3.30 9.97
N GLU A 254 1.94 4.52 10.46
CA GLU A 254 3.16 5.32 10.25
C GLU A 254 4.35 4.77 11.08
N TRP A 255 4.70 3.49 10.91
CA TRP A 255 5.65 2.78 11.75
C TRP A 255 7.03 3.45 11.81
N GLY A 256 7.52 4.04 10.72
CA GLY A 256 8.77 4.81 10.72
C GLY A 256 8.71 6.01 11.67
N ARG A 257 7.63 6.82 11.60
CA ARG A 257 7.42 7.95 12.52
C ARG A 257 7.24 7.48 13.97
N LEU A 258 6.44 6.43 14.17
CA LEU A 258 6.19 5.86 15.50
C LEU A 258 7.48 5.34 16.11
N TYR A 259 8.32 4.65 15.34
CA TYR A 259 9.64 4.20 15.76
C TYR A 259 10.47 5.38 16.21
N GLU A 260 10.68 6.40 15.38
CA GLU A 260 11.47 7.60 15.73
C GLU A 260 10.97 8.30 16.99
N THR A 261 9.65 8.33 17.21
CA THR A 261 9.03 8.99 18.36
C THR A 261 9.14 8.18 19.64
N TYR A 262 9.03 6.85 19.57
CA TYR A 262 8.73 6.00 20.73
C TYR A 262 9.76 4.91 21.03
N HIS A 263 10.69 4.57 20.13
CA HIS A 263 11.58 3.41 20.29
C HIS A 263 12.54 3.49 21.50
N LYS A 264 12.84 4.69 21.99
CA LYS A 264 13.70 4.90 23.17
C LYS A 264 12.97 4.74 24.50
N LYS A 265 11.65 4.58 24.48
CA LYS A 265 10.85 4.31 25.69
C LYS A 265 10.80 2.81 25.91
N ALA A 266 10.95 2.39 27.17
CA ALA A 266 10.80 1.00 27.56
C ALA A 266 9.32 0.66 27.72
N TYR A 267 8.92 -0.50 27.21
CA TYR A 267 7.56 -1.04 27.34
C TYR A 267 7.63 -2.50 27.78
N ASP A 268 6.58 -2.94 28.46
CA ASP A 268 6.37 -4.36 28.77
C ASP A 268 5.36 -4.92 27.73
N PRO A 269 5.80 -5.80 26.81
CA PRO A 269 4.92 -6.33 25.75
C PRO A 269 3.67 -7.03 26.29
N LYS A 270 3.72 -7.62 27.50
CA LYS A 270 2.54 -8.25 28.12
C LYS A 270 1.52 -7.21 28.57
N LYS A 271 1.99 -6.07 29.10
CA LYS A 271 1.10 -4.95 29.46
C LYS A 271 0.50 -4.31 28.22
N VAL A 272 1.31 -4.10 27.19
CA VAL A 272 0.84 -3.57 25.89
C VAL A 272 -0.25 -4.47 25.30
N SER A 273 -0.03 -5.78 25.26
CA SER A 273 -1.04 -6.76 24.82
C SER A 273 -2.35 -6.66 25.62
N ALA A 274 -2.26 -6.58 26.95
CA ALA A 274 -3.44 -6.45 27.81
C ALA A 274 -4.20 -5.15 27.56
N GLU A 275 -3.50 -4.03 27.34
CA GLU A 275 -4.10 -2.74 27.01
C GLU A 275 -4.75 -2.72 25.62
N VAL A 276 -4.11 -3.31 24.61
CA VAL A 276 -4.71 -3.48 23.28
C VAL A 276 -6.02 -4.26 23.39
N LYS A 277 -6.01 -5.43 24.05
CA LYS A 277 -7.21 -6.26 24.25
C LYS A 277 -8.32 -5.51 24.99
N LYS A 278 -7.97 -4.76 26.03
CA LYS A 278 -8.92 -3.91 26.76
C LYS A 278 -9.57 -2.88 25.85
N LEU A 279 -8.78 -2.14 25.07
CA LEU A 279 -9.27 -1.07 24.20
C LEU A 279 -10.06 -1.62 23.00
N TYR A 280 -9.69 -2.78 22.47
CA TYR A 280 -10.43 -3.46 21.40
C TYR A 280 -11.79 -4.01 21.88
N GLY A 281 -11.87 -4.40 23.15
CA GLY A 281 -13.11 -4.81 23.81
C GLY A 281 -14.00 -3.65 24.25
N ASP A 282 -13.52 -2.42 24.23
CA ASP A 282 -14.30 -1.24 24.62
C ASP A 282 -15.14 -0.73 23.45
N PRO A 283 -16.49 -0.83 23.52
CA PRO A 283 -17.38 -0.40 22.45
C PRO A 283 -17.37 1.12 22.21
N SER A 284 -16.78 1.91 23.12
CA SER A 284 -16.62 3.35 22.93
C SER A 284 -15.43 3.73 22.04
N VAL A 285 -14.45 2.84 21.82
CA VAL A 285 -13.31 3.12 20.94
C VAL A 285 -13.73 2.93 19.48
N LYS A 286 -13.74 4.00 18.67
CA LYS A 286 -14.03 3.89 17.22
C LYS A 286 -12.78 3.73 16.38
N SER A 287 -11.68 4.34 16.78
CA SER A 287 -10.42 4.30 16.05
C SER A 287 -9.49 3.22 16.62
N ARG A 288 -9.64 2.00 16.12
CA ARG A 288 -8.74 0.87 16.44
C ARG A 288 -7.30 1.12 16.00
N LYS A 289 -7.10 1.89 14.93
CA LYS A 289 -5.77 2.31 14.47
C LYS A 289 -5.06 3.22 15.46
N GLY A 290 -5.80 4.08 16.16
CA GLY A 290 -5.21 4.99 17.13
C GLY A 290 -4.81 4.33 18.45
N VAL A 291 -5.28 3.10 18.71
CA VAL A 291 -4.95 2.34 19.93
C VAL A 291 -3.44 2.16 20.08
N PHE A 292 -2.73 1.82 19.01
CA PHE A 292 -1.30 1.55 19.06
C PHE A 292 -0.51 2.79 19.47
N GLU A 293 -0.76 3.93 18.83
CA GLU A 293 -0.10 5.19 19.18
C GLU A 293 -0.54 5.71 20.55
N TYR A 294 -1.81 5.53 20.92
CA TYR A 294 -2.30 5.90 22.25
C TYR A 294 -1.51 5.20 23.36
N ILE A 295 -1.31 3.89 23.23
CA ILE A 295 -0.52 3.09 24.19
C ILE A 295 0.95 3.53 24.18
N LEU A 296 1.56 3.70 23.00
CA LEU A 296 2.93 4.22 22.86
C LEU A 296 3.11 5.62 23.50
N GLY A 297 2.07 6.44 23.42
CA GLY A 297 1.99 7.76 24.05
C GLY A 297 1.84 7.72 25.57
N GLY A 298 1.81 6.54 26.20
CA GLY A 298 1.56 6.38 27.63
C GLY A 298 0.09 6.56 28.01
N SER A 299 -0.82 6.31 27.07
CA SER A 299 -2.28 6.37 27.27
C SER A 299 -2.78 7.78 27.63
N ILE A 300 -2.16 8.80 27.07
CA ILE A 300 -2.47 10.22 27.34
C ILE A 300 -3.42 10.83 26.30
N ASP A 301 -3.09 10.72 25.01
CA ASP A 301 -3.86 11.41 23.95
C ASP A 301 -5.08 10.60 23.49
N ALA A 302 -6.15 10.68 24.28
CA ALA A 302 -7.41 9.99 24.02
C ALA A 302 -8.08 10.37 22.68
N LYS A 303 -7.65 11.47 22.02
CA LYS A 303 -8.18 11.87 20.70
C LYS A 303 -7.87 10.81 19.63
N LEU A 304 -6.76 10.09 19.78
CA LEU A 304 -6.35 9.03 18.85
C LEU A 304 -7.40 7.91 18.75
N LEU A 305 -8.17 7.69 19.82
CA LEU A 305 -9.15 6.61 19.92
C LEU A 305 -10.50 6.93 19.29
N ASP A 306 -10.75 8.19 18.90
CA ASP A 306 -12.05 8.68 18.38
C ASP A 306 -13.23 8.14 19.20
N ILE A 307 -13.32 8.54 20.47
CA ILE A 307 -14.26 7.92 21.40
C ILE A 307 -15.71 8.28 21.04
N ARG A 308 -16.56 7.26 20.88
CA ARG A 308 -18.01 7.39 20.84
C ARG A 308 -18.50 7.77 22.23
N ILE A 309 -19.00 8.99 22.36
CA ILE A 309 -19.29 9.55 23.68
C ILE A 309 -20.47 8.84 24.36
N PHE A 310 -21.62 8.65 23.71
CA PHE A 310 -22.74 7.82 24.20
C PHE A 310 -23.65 7.34 23.05
N GLU A 311 -24.35 6.22 23.23
CA GLU A 311 -25.43 5.79 22.31
C GLU A 311 -26.65 6.72 22.39
N ASP A 312 -27.39 6.87 21.29
CA ASP A 312 -28.57 7.76 21.26
C ASP A 312 -29.69 7.31 22.19
N SER A 313 -29.79 6.01 22.47
CA SER A 313 -30.66 5.42 23.50
C SER A 313 -30.32 5.98 24.88
N THR A 314 -29.04 5.93 25.27
CA THR A 314 -28.51 6.46 26.52
C THR A 314 -28.71 7.96 26.63
N LYS A 315 -28.40 8.72 25.57
CA LYS A 315 -28.61 10.17 25.54
C LYS A 315 -30.07 10.55 25.80
N LYS A 316 -31.01 9.88 25.13
CA LYS A 316 -32.44 10.12 25.29
C LYS A 316 -32.92 9.79 26.71
N ALA A 317 -32.46 8.66 27.26
CA ALA A 317 -32.82 8.25 28.62
C ALA A 317 -32.32 9.24 29.68
N VAL A 318 -31.05 9.61 29.62
CA VAL A 318 -30.41 10.56 30.56
C VAL A 318 -31.01 11.96 30.42
N TYR A 319 -31.26 12.42 29.19
CA TYR A 319 -31.98 13.67 28.93
C TYR A 319 -33.36 13.68 29.59
N ALA A 320 -34.16 12.63 29.40
CA ALA A 320 -35.50 12.54 29.98
C ALA A 320 -35.46 12.59 31.51
N GLN A 321 -34.51 11.88 32.13
CA GLN A 321 -34.30 11.89 33.58
C GLN A 321 -33.89 13.28 34.09
N GLN A 322 -32.90 13.93 33.45
CA GLN A 322 -32.45 15.27 33.84
C GLN A 322 -33.55 16.30 33.66
N LYS A 323 -34.31 16.24 32.57
CA LYS A 323 -35.43 17.14 32.30
C LYS A 323 -36.51 17.00 33.37
N ALA A 324 -36.98 15.79 33.65
CA ALA A 324 -38.02 15.56 34.64
C ALA A 324 -37.60 16.04 36.06
N LYS A 325 -36.33 15.80 36.44
CA LYS A 325 -35.77 16.28 37.71
C LYS A 325 -35.68 17.81 37.75
N ALA A 326 -35.26 18.43 36.66
CA ALA A 326 -35.13 19.87 36.52
C ALA A 326 -36.48 20.60 36.60
N GLU A 327 -37.49 20.10 35.89
CA GLU A 327 -38.86 20.61 35.92
C GLU A 327 -39.47 20.52 37.32
N LYS A 328 -39.29 19.39 38.02
CA LYS A 328 -39.77 19.21 39.40
C LYS A 328 -39.14 20.20 40.38
N ASN A 329 -37.87 20.53 40.19
CA ASN A 329 -37.10 21.36 41.11
C ASN A 329 -37.04 22.84 40.69
N GLY A 330 -37.64 23.22 39.55
CA GLY A 330 -37.60 24.59 39.03
C GLY A 330 -36.20 25.08 38.65
N VAL A 331 -35.31 24.18 38.19
CA VAL A 331 -33.92 24.49 37.80
C VAL A 331 -33.65 24.07 36.35
N SER A 332 -32.48 24.41 35.80
CA SER A 332 -32.07 23.97 34.46
C SER A 332 -31.81 22.46 34.40
N ASN A 333 -32.10 21.84 33.26
CA ASN A 333 -31.70 20.46 32.96
C ASN A 333 -30.22 20.32 32.59
N CYS A 334 -29.48 21.43 32.46
CA CYS A 334 -28.02 21.45 32.44
C CYS A 334 -27.48 21.70 33.87
N PRO A 335 -26.74 20.77 34.50
CA PRO A 335 -26.22 20.92 35.86
C PRO A 335 -25.38 22.19 36.07
N LEU A 336 -24.56 22.56 35.07
CA LEU A 336 -23.73 23.76 35.14
C LEU A 336 -24.54 25.06 35.05
N CYS A 337 -25.64 25.09 34.29
CA CYS A 337 -26.59 26.20 34.32
C CYS A 337 -27.31 26.29 35.67
N ALA A 338 -27.71 25.15 36.25
CA ALA A 338 -28.45 25.12 37.50
C ALA A 338 -27.65 25.66 38.70
N ILE A 339 -26.32 25.53 38.68
CA ILE A 339 -25.40 26.03 39.73
C ILE A 339 -25.00 27.49 39.48
N GLY A 340 -25.09 27.98 38.23
CA GLY A 340 -24.70 29.35 37.85
C GLY A 340 -25.60 30.46 38.40
N HIS A 341 -25.13 31.70 38.23
CA HIS A 341 -25.82 32.94 38.62
C HIS A 341 -26.43 33.69 37.42
N ASP A 342 -26.43 33.07 36.25
CA ASP A 342 -26.81 33.63 34.97
C ASP A 342 -28.28 33.35 34.61
N ALA A 343 -28.78 34.03 33.58
CA ALA A 343 -30.18 33.97 33.13
C ALA A 343 -30.66 32.56 32.73
N ASN A 344 -29.76 31.60 32.60
CA ASN A 344 -30.06 30.22 32.23
C ASN A 344 -30.35 29.29 33.42
N LYS A 345 -30.31 29.78 34.67
CA LYS A 345 -30.42 28.95 35.89
C LYS A 345 -31.66 28.05 35.94
N THR A 346 -32.76 28.48 35.36
CA THR A 346 -34.05 27.77 35.31
C THR A 346 -34.42 27.28 33.90
N LYS A 347 -33.53 27.50 32.92
CA LYS A 347 -33.83 27.20 31.52
C LYS A 347 -33.84 25.70 31.25
N ILE A 348 -34.92 25.19 30.67
CA ILE A 348 -35.01 23.82 30.17
C ILE A 348 -34.60 23.78 28.71
N TRP A 349 -33.45 23.17 28.43
CA TRP A 349 -32.91 23.02 27.08
C TRP A 349 -33.58 21.85 26.35
N SER A 350 -33.78 22.02 25.04
CA SER A 350 -34.25 20.93 24.17
C SER A 350 -33.14 19.88 23.98
N LEU A 351 -33.49 18.64 23.63
CA LEU A 351 -32.49 17.60 23.34
C LEU A 351 -31.53 18.03 22.23
N GLY A 352 -32.01 18.79 21.23
CA GLY A 352 -31.18 19.28 20.12
C GLY A 352 -30.19 20.39 20.52
N ASP A 353 -30.38 21.02 21.69
CA ASP A 353 -29.52 22.08 22.23
C ASP A 353 -28.57 21.58 23.33
N MET A 354 -28.57 20.26 23.56
CA MET A 354 -27.72 19.61 24.56
C MET A 354 -26.84 18.56 23.90
N ASP A 355 -25.66 18.37 24.48
CA ASP A 355 -24.75 17.30 24.16
C ASP A 355 -24.57 16.42 25.39
N ALA A 356 -24.36 15.13 25.16
CA ALA A 356 -24.00 14.21 26.23
C ALA A 356 -22.49 14.27 26.45
N ASP A 357 -22.09 14.27 27.72
CA ASP A 357 -20.72 14.37 28.16
C ASP A 357 -20.49 13.45 29.36
N HIS A 358 -19.24 13.12 29.63
CA HIS A 358 -18.89 12.28 30.77
C HIS A 358 -18.81 13.12 32.05
N VAL A 359 -19.42 12.65 33.14
CA VAL A 359 -19.25 13.27 34.46
C VAL A 359 -17.78 13.19 34.88
N THR A 360 -17.18 12.00 34.74
CA THR A 360 -15.74 11.79 34.81
C THR A 360 -15.21 11.56 33.41
N ALA A 361 -14.30 12.41 32.94
CA ALA A 361 -13.71 12.27 31.61
C ALA A 361 -13.21 10.83 31.36
N TRP A 362 -13.48 10.30 30.16
CA TRP A 362 -13.01 8.97 29.76
C TRP A 362 -11.49 8.82 29.91
N SER A 363 -10.73 9.89 29.61
CA SER A 363 -9.27 9.96 29.78
C SER A 363 -8.81 9.82 31.24
N LYS A 364 -9.70 10.01 32.21
CA LYS A 364 -9.44 9.81 33.65
C LYS A 364 -10.06 8.51 34.18
N GLY A 365 -10.44 7.59 33.29
CA GLY A 365 -11.01 6.30 33.64
C GLY A 365 -12.54 6.30 33.80
N GLY A 366 -13.23 7.35 33.36
CA GLY A 366 -14.68 7.36 33.34
C GLY A 366 -15.26 6.37 32.33
N SER A 367 -16.26 5.59 32.73
CA SER A 367 -16.94 4.62 31.86
C SER A 367 -17.87 5.31 30.86
N THR A 368 -18.09 4.70 29.70
CA THR A 368 -19.07 5.17 28.70
C THR A 368 -20.41 4.46 28.90
N ASP A 369 -21.05 4.70 30.04
CA ASP A 369 -22.36 4.14 30.38
C ASP A 369 -23.33 5.22 30.88
N ALA A 370 -24.61 4.86 31.06
CA ALA A 370 -25.64 5.80 31.48
C ALA A 370 -25.36 6.45 32.86
N LYS A 371 -24.55 5.84 33.73
CA LYS A 371 -24.25 6.37 35.07
C LYS A 371 -23.20 7.48 35.03
N ASN A 372 -22.30 7.44 34.05
CA ASN A 372 -21.29 8.46 33.84
C ASN A 372 -21.68 9.45 32.73
N CYS A 373 -22.91 9.39 32.21
CA CYS A 373 -23.44 10.30 31.21
C CYS A 373 -24.17 11.47 31.86
N GLU A 374 -23.87 12.69 31.44
CA GLU A 374 -24.66 13.89 31.74
C GLU A 374 -24.93 14.70 30.48
N MET A 375 -26.12 15.29 30.37
CA MET A 375 -26.48 16.21 29.32
C MET A 375 -26.12 17.63 29.74
N LEU A 376 -25.29 18.30 28.94
CA LEU A 376 -24.90 19.70 29.08
C LEU A 376 -25.46 20.52 27.92
N CYS A 377 -25.79 21.80 28.13
CA CYS A 377 -26.07 22.68 27.00
C CYS A 377 -24.80 22.84 26.15
N LYS A 378 -24.96 23.06 24.83
CA LYS A 378 -23.81 23.15 23.90
C LYS A 378 -22.73 24.13 24.35
N THR A 379 -23.11 25.26 24.96
CA THR A 379 -22.17 26.25 25.48
C THR A 379 -21.31 25.68 26.60
N HIS A 380 -21.92 25.04 27.59
CA HIS A 380 -21.20 24.44 28.71
C HIS A 380 -20.39 23.21 28.30
N ASN A 381 -20.91 22.38 27.39
CA ASN A 381 -20.16 21.25 26.85
C ASN A 381 -18.87 21.70 26.16
N ARG A 382 -18.96 22.74 25.31
CA ARG A 382 -17.77 23.34 24.65
C ARG A 382 -16.81 23.98 25.64
N ALA A 383 -17.31 24.60 26.71
CA ALA A 383 -16.48 25.26 27.72
C ALA A 383 -15.77 24.27 28.66
N LYS A 384 -16.37 23.09 28.91
CA LYS A 384 -15.81 22.04 29.78
C LYS A 384 -14.55 21.41 29.15
N GLY A 385 -14.61 21.07 27.85
CA GLY A 385 -13.48 20.41 27.17
C GLY A 385 -13.07 19.10 27.87
N ASN A 386 -11.83 18.64 27.67
CA ASN A 386 -11.31 17.42 28.33
C ASN A 386 -10.88 17.64 29.81
N ARG A 387 -11.46 18.63 30.53
CA ARG A 387 -11.00 19.02 31.87
C ARG A 387 -11.40 18.07 32.98
#